data_AF-A0AA91PUF0-F1
#
_entry.id   AF-A0AA91PUF0-F1
#
_cell.length_a   1.000
_cell.length_b   1.000
_cell.length_c   1.000
_cell.angle_alpha   90.00
_cell.angle_beta   90.00
_cell.angle_gamma   90.00
#
_symmetry.space_group_name_H-M   'P 1'
#
loop_
_entity.id
_entity.type
_entity.pdbx_description
1 polymer ?
#
loop_
_entity_poly.entity_id
_entity_poly.type
_entity_poly.pdbx_seq_one_letter_code
_entity_poly.pdbx_strand_id
1 'polypeptide(L)'
;MGNIKNQKDKVVGSAKEKIGKLLDKDELKDEGRAQAEVGKKNADQYKARIAELEDQQAEKEARQQDLTQERKKEMSDRTKKPLPDAEHIPDEQKIEEQRLKHYTGIEEKL
;
A
#
# COMPACT_ATOMS: atom_id res chain seq x y z
N MET A 1 13.14 12.46 2.85
CA MET A 1 13.76 13.57 2.10
C MET A 1 13.45 13.36 0.63
N GLY A 2 12.70 14.28 0.02
CA GLY A 2 11.88 14.00 -1.17
C GLY A 2 12.62 13.98 -2.51
N ASN A 3 12.14 13.13 -3.41
CA ASN A 3 12.56 12.93 -4.81
C ASN A 3 12.81 14.27 -5.56
N ILE A 4 11.99 15.29 -5.27
CA ILE A 4 12.09 16.64 -5.85
C ILE A 4 13.43 17.32 -5.56
N LYS A 5 13.98 17.17 -4.34
CA LYS A 5 15.27 17.78 -3.97
C LYS A 5 16.42 17.17 -4.77
N ASN A 6 16.42 15.84 -4.94
CA ASN A 6 17.48 15.14 -5.67
C ASN A 6 17.46 15.50 -7.17
N GLN A 7 16.27 15.61 -7.77
CA GLN A 7 16.13 16.08 -9.15
C GLN A 7 16.61 17.53 -9.31
N LYS A 8 16.23 18.41 -8.38
CA LYS A 8 16.71 19.80 -8.37
C LYS A 8 18.24 19.88 -8.27
N ASP A 9 18.85 19.16 -7.35
CA ASP A 9 20.30 19.16 -7.14
C ASP A 9 21.05 18.67 -8.40
N LYS A 10 20.52 17.66 -9.10
CA LYS A 10 21.06 17.20 -10.39
C LYS A 10 21.00 18.27 -11.49
N VAL A 11 19.85 18.94 -11.63
CA VAL A 11 19.67 19.99 -12.65
C VAL A 11 20.55 21.20 -12.35
N VAL A 12 20.55 21.67 -11.10
CA VAL A 12 21.37 22.82 -10.66
C VAL A 12 22.85 22.53 -10.79
N GLY A 13 23.32 21.34 -10.40
CA GLY A 13 24.71 20.93 -10.58
C GLY A 13 25.13 20.92 -12.05
N SER A 14 24.29 20.37 -12.93
CA SER A 14 24.56 20.35 -14.38
C SER A 14 24.63 21.76 -15.00
N ALA A 15 23.80 22.69 -14.50
CA ALA A 15 23.81 24.08 -14.95
C ALA A 15 25.08 24.80 -14.48
N LYS A 16 25.48 24.62 -13.22
CA LYS A 16 26.75 25.14 -12.69
C LYS A 16 27.95 24.62 -13.47
N GLU A 17 27.98 23.35 -13.85
CA GLU A 17 29.08 22.78 -14.66
C GLU A 17 29.17 23.44 -16.04
N LYS A 18 28.04 23.62 -16.74
CA LYS A 18 28.01 24.28 -18.05
C LYS A 18 28.42 25.75 -17.97
N ILE A 19 27.93 26.47 -16.97
CA ILE A 19 28.28 27.88 -16.76
C ILE A 19 29.77 28.01 -16.38
N GLY A 20 30.29 27.12 -15.51
CA GLY A 20 31.70 27.10 -15.14
C GLY A 20 32.62 26.86 -16.34
N LYS A 21 32.24 25.94 -17.24
CA LYS A 21 32.96 25.72 -18.52
C LYS A 21 32.93 26.92 -19.46
N LEU A 22 31.81 27.65 -19.52
CA LEU A 22 31.68 28.82 -20.38
C LEU A 22 32.47 30.04 -19.85
N LEU A 23 32.63 30.15 -18.54
CA LEU A 23 33.29 31.27 -17.87
C LEU A 23 34.76 30.97 -17.48
N ASP A 24 35.27 29.79 -17.85
CA ASP A 24 36.60 29.28 -17.47
C ASP A 24 36.85 29.36 -15.94
N LYS A 25 35.81 29.02 -15.17
CA LYS A 25 35.82 29.00 -13.70
C LYS A 25 35.76 27.55 -13.20
N ASP A 26 36.92 26.97 -12.92
CA ASP A 26 37.04 25.57 -12.50
C ASP A 26 36.35 25.26 -11.17
N GLU A 27 36.35 26.19 -10.20
CA GLU A 27 35.65 26.01 -8.92
C GLU A 27 34.14 25.75 -9.10
N LEU A 28 33.50 26.51 -10.00
CA LEU A 28 32.06 26.39 -10.27
C LEU A 28 31.72 25.07 -10.99
N LYS A 29 32.66 24.58 -11.79
CA LYS A 29 32.56 23.32 -12.53
C LYS A 29 32.66 22.12 -11.59
N ASP A 30 33.60 22.17 -10.64
CA ASP A 30 33.79 21.10 -9.66
C ASP A 30 32.66 21.07 -8.62
N GLU A 31 32.17 22.23 -8.17
CA GLU A 31 30.96 22.32 -7.35
C GLU A 31 29.73 21.73 -8.07
N GLY A 32 29.57 22.05 -9.36
CA GLY A 32 28.47 21.53 -10.17
C GLY A 32 28.50 20.00 -10.29
N ARG A 33 29.70 19.43 -10.50
CA ARG A 33 29.91 17.98 -10.54
C ARG A 33 29.63 17.32 -9.21
N ALA A 34 30.16 17.86 -8.11
CA ALA A 34 29.93 17.33 -6.77
C ALA A 34 28.44 17.34 -6.39
N GLN A 35 27.72 18.43 -6.70
CA GLN A 35 26.29 18.53 -6.44
C GLN A 35 25.48 17.53 -7.28
N ALA A 36 25.85 17.33 -8.55
CA ALA A 36 25.21 16.35 -9.42
C ALA A 36 25.47 14.90 -8.97
N GLU A 37 26.69 14.58 -8.53
CA GLU A 37 27.05 13.26 -8.01
C GLU A 37 26.28 12.93 -6.72
N VAL A 38 26.19 13.87 -5.79
CA VAL A 38 25.42 13.69 -4.55
C VAL A 38 23.94 13.46 -4.87
N GLY A 39 23.37 14.24 -5.80
CA GLY A 39 21.99 14.03 -6.26
C GLY A 39 21.77 12.65 -6.88
N LYS A 40 22.74 12.15 -7.65
CA LYS A 40 22.69 10.82 -8.27
C LYS A 40 22.79 9.70 -7.23
N LYS A 41 23.77 9.76 -6.32
CA LYS A 41 23.94 8.77 -5.24
C LYS A 41 22.69 8.66 -4.37
N ASN A 42 22.11 9.79 -3.99
CA ASN A 42 20.88 9.80 -3.17
C ASN A 42 19.67 9.23 -3.93
N ALA A 43 19.58 9.47 -5.25
CA ALA A 43 18.53 8.89 -6.07
C ALA A 43 18.69 7.36 -6.21
N ASP A 44 19.93 6.89 -6.39
CA ASP A 44 20.23 5.46 -6.53
C ASP A 44 19.97 4.71 -5.20
N GLN A 45 20.37 5.29 -4.06
CA GLN A 45 20.04 4.76 -2.73
C GLN A 45 18.53 4.68 -2.50
N TYR A 46 17.78 5.71 -2.91
CA TYR A 46 16.33 5.71 -2.79
C TYR A 46 15.68 4.61 -3.65
N LYS A 47 16.16 4.41 -4.88
CA LYS A 47 15.71 3.31 -5.74
C LYS A 47 16.02 1.94 -5.14
N ALA A 48 17.23 1.74 -4.62
CA ALA A 48 17.61 0.49 -3.98
C ALA A 48 16.70 0.17 -2.78
N ARG A 49 16.36 1.18 -1.97
CA ARG A 49 15.43 1.02 -0.86
C ARG A 49 14.01 0.69 -1.31
N ILE A 50 13.55 1.23 -2.45
CA ILE A 50 12.24 0.87 -3.01
C ILE A 50 12.25 -0.59 -3.45
N ALA A 51 13.28 -1.02 -4.20
CA ALA A 51 13.39 -2.40 -4.66
C ALA A 51 13.38 -3.39 -3.49
N GLU A 52 14.12 -3.10 -2.41
CA GLU A 52 14.11 -3.93 -1.20
C GLU A 52 12.71 -4.03 -0.55
N LEU A 53 11.96 -2.93 -0.53
CA LEU A 53 10.60 -2.93 0.02
C LEU A 53 9.61 -3.69 -0.88
N GLU A 54 9.77 -3.59 -2.20
CA GLU A 54 8.97 -4.35 -3.18
C GLU A 54 9.24 -5.86 -3.05
N ASP A 55 10.49 -6.27 -2.91
CA ASP A 55 10.86 -7.68 -2.67
C ASP A 55 10.25 -8.21 -1.35
N GLN A 56 10.36 -7.44 -0.26
CA GLN A 56 9.73 -7.80 1.01
C GLN A 56 8.21 -7.91 0.91
N GLN A 57 7.58 -7.06 0.09
CA GLN A 57 6.14 -7.13 -0.13
C GLN A 57 5.77 -8.37 -0.96
N ALA A 58 6.51 -8.67 -2.03
CA ALA A 58 6.31 -9.86 -2.84
C ALA A 58 6.45 -11.14 -2.00
N GLU A 59 7.43 -11.21 -1.10
CA GLU A 59 7.61 -12.35 -0.20
C GLU A 59 6.42 -12.49 0.78
N LYS A 60 5.93 -11.37 1.34
CA LYS A 60 4.75 -11.37 2.21
C LYS A 60 3.49 -11.83 1.47
N GLU A 61 3.30 -11.36 0.24
CA GLU A 61 2.17 -11.74 -0.61
C GLU A 61 2.23 -13.23 -0.97
N ALA A 62 3.41 -13.76 -1.31
CA ALA A 62 3.61 -15.19 -1.56
C ALA A 62 3.26 -16.03 -0.32
N ARG A 63 3.76 -15.65 0.87
CA ARG A 63 3.41 -16.33 2.13
C ARG A 63 1.92 -16.28 2.43
N GLN A 64 1.26 -15.14 2.19
CA GLN A 64 -0.19 -15.04 2.36
C GLN A 64 -0.95 -15.94 1.37
N GLN A 65 -0.53 -16.00 0.10
CA GLN A 65 -1.14 -16.89 -0.87
C GLN A 65 -0.99 -18.36 -0.45
N ASP A 66 0.18 -18.80 -0.02
CA ASP A 66 0.40 -20.15 0.49
C ASP A 66 -0.49 -20.46 1.71
N LEU A 67 -0.55 -19.55 2.70
CA LEU A 67 -1.45 -19.67 3.86
C LEU A 67 -2.93 -19.76 3.46
N THR A 68 -3.37 -19.01 2.44
CA THR A 68 -4.75 -19.10 1.96
C THR A 68 -5.03 -20.42 1.24
N GLN A 69 -4.04 -20.99 0.54
CA GLN A 69 -4.16 -22.30 -0.10
C GLN A 69 -4.20 -23.42 0.93
N GLU A 70 -3.36 -23.37 1.97
CA GLU A 70 -3.41 -24.32 3.10
C GLU A 70 -4.75 -24.28 3.82
N ARG A 71 -5.28 -23.08 4.14
CA ARG A 71 -6.63 -22.92 4.71
C ARG A 71 -7.71 -23.51 3.80
N LYS A 72 -7.59 -23.36 2.47
CA LYS A 72 -8.55 -23.98 1.53
C LYS A 72 -8.46 -25.51 1.55
N LYS A 73 -7.26 -26.09 1.68
CA LYS A 73 -7.09 -27.54 1.84
C LYS A 73 -7.72 -28.04 3.14
N GLU A 74 -7.45 -27.39 4.28
CA GLU A 74 -8.06 -27.73 5.58
C GLU A 74 -9.60 -27.58 5.58
N MET A 75 -10.13 -26.59 4.87
CA MET A 75 -11.58 -26.40 4.72
C MET A 75 -12.24 -27.44 3.81
N SER A 76 -11.49 -28.08 2.91
CA SER A 76 -12.05 -29.09 2.00
C SER A 76 -12.30 -30.45 2.67
N ASP A 77 -11.54 -30.77 3.73
CA ASP A 77 -11.72 -31.99 4.53
C ASP A 77 -12.75 -31.83 5.67
N ARG A 78 -13.24 -30.61 5.92
CA ARG A 78 -14.42 -30.39 6.76
C ARG A 78 -15.67 -30.77 5.97
N THR A 79 -15.95 -32.07 5.97
CA THR A 79 -17.23 -32.67 5.58
C THR A 79 -18.39 -31.74 5.92
N LYS A 80 -19.22 -31.45 4.91
CA LYS A 80 -20.51 -30.77 5.04
C LYS A 80 -21.40 -31.56 6.02
N LYS A 81 -21.24 -31.36 7.32
CA LYS A 81 -22.37 -31.51 8.22
C LYS A 81 -23.25 -30.28 7.97
N PRO A 82 -24.52 -30.44 7.54
CA PRO A 82 -25.42 -29.31 7.51
C PRO A 82 -25.43 -28.72 8.92
N LEU A 83 -25.27 -27.40 9.01
CA LEU A 83 -25.54 -26.70 10.27
C LEU A 83 -26.97 -27.09 10.72
N PRO A 84 -27.23 -27.37 12.00
CA PRO A 84 -28.60 -27.51 12.45
C PRO A 84 -29.33 -26.24 12.06
N ASP A 85 -30.46 -26.40 11.36
CA ASP A 85 -31.26 -25.29 10.85
C ASP A 85 -31.44 -24.28 11.98
N ALA A 86 -30.88 -23.07 11.77
CA ALA A 86 -31.11 -21.96 12.67
C ALA A 86 -32.62 -21.83 12.81
N GLU A 87 -33.08 -21.91 14.05
CA GLU A 87 -34.47 -21.91 14.49
C GLU A 87 -35.34 -21.09 13.53
N HIS A 88 -36.14 -21.79 12.73
CA HIS A 88 -37.10 -21.17 11.85
C HIS A 88 -38.16 -20.52 12.75
N ILE A 89 -37.98 -19.24 13.08
CA ILE A 89 -38.97 -18.46 13.81
C ILE A 89 -40.29 -18.63 13.05
N PRO A 90 -41.32 -19.23 13.66
CA PRO A 90 -42.61 -19.44 13.01
C PRO A 90 -43.12 -18.11 12.47
N ASP A 91 -43.68 -18.09 11.27
CA ASP A 91 -44.11 -16.85 10.63
C ASP A 91 -45.14 -16.07 11.48
N GLU A 92 -45.85 -16.74 12.36
CA GLU A 92 -46.74 -16.15 13.37
C GLU A 92 -46.00 -15.20 14.32
N GLN A 93 -44.80 -15.56 14.78
CA GLN A 93 -43.98 -14.70 15.66
C GLN A 93 -43.44 -13.48 14.90
N LYS A 94 -43.11 -13.60 13.61
CA LYS A 94 -42.72 -12.46 12.77
C LYS A 94 -43.88 -11.48 12.55
N ILE A 95 -45.09 -11.99 12.34
CA ILE A 95 -46.28 -11.16 12.15
C ILE A 95 -46.62 -10.43 13.46
N GLU A 96 -46.51 -11.11 14.60
CA GLU A 96 -46.78 -10.52 15.90
C GLU A 96 -45.75 -9.43 16.26
N GLU A 97 -44.47 -9.67 15.97
CA GLU A 97 -43.41 -8.67 16.12
C GLU A 97 -43.64 -7.42 15.23
N GLN A 98 -44.03 -7.62 13.97
CA GLN A 98 -44.37 -6.50 13.07
C GLN A 98 -45.59 -5.72 13.57
N ARG A 99 -46.62 -6.40 14.08
CA ARG A 99 -47.79 -5.73 14.69
C ARG A 99 -47.39 -4.93 15.92
N LEU A 100 -46.51 -5.48 16.76
CA LEU A 100 -46.01 -4.79 17.95
C LEU A 100 -45.19 -3.55 17.57
N LYS A 101 -44.31 -3.66 16.57
CA LYS A 101 -43.51 -2.53 16.01
C LYS A 101 -44.41 -1.43 15.44
N HIS A 102 -45.45 -1.78 14.69
CA HIS A 102 -46.42 -0.82 14.18
C HIS A 102 -47.24 -0.12 15.27
N TYR A 103 -47.61 -0.83 16.34
CA TYR A 103 -48.41 -0.26 17.43
C TYR A 103 -47.57 0.62 18.37
N THR A 104 -46.31 0.26 18.59
CA THR A 104 -45.40 0.99 19.49
C THR A 104 -44.65 2.13 18.79
N GLY A 105 -44.61 2.15 17.46
CA GLY A 105 -43.98 3.21 16.66
C GLY A 105 -42.45 3.26 16.77
N ILE A 106 -41.82 2.22 17.33
CA ILE A 106 -40.36 2.13 17.45
C ILE A 106 -39.85 1.44 16.18
N GLU A 107 -39.44 2.24 15.20
CA GLU A 107 -38.57 1.75 14.13
C GLU A 107 -37.19 1.47 14.72
N GLU A 108 -36.78 0.21 14.77
CA GLU A 108 -35.38 -0.14 14.99
C GLU A 108 -34.56 0.41 13.83
N LYS A 109 -33.90 1.54 14.05
CA LYS A 109 -32.76 1.92 13.23
C LYS A 109 -31.60 0.99 13.59
N LEU A 110 -31.43 -0.06 12.78
CA LEU A 110 -30.15 -0.53 12.23
C LEU A 110 -30.38 -1.72 11.29
#